data_AF-A0A0S3SX78-F1
#
_entry.id   AF-A0A0S3SX78-F1
#
_cell.length_a   1.000
_cell.length_b   1.000
_cell.length_c   1.000
_cell.angle_alpha   90.00
_cell.angle_beta   90.00
_cell.angle_gamma   90.00
#
_symmetry.space_group_name_H-M   'P 1'
#
loop_
_entity.id
_entity.type
_entity.pdbx_description
1 polymer ?
#
loop_
_entity_poly.entity_id
_entity_poly.type
_entity_poly.pdbx_seq_one_letter_code
_entity_poly.pdbx_strand_id
1 'polypeptide(L)' 'MIASEDIGRQILTYGERKPLEQFLKEVDAITLNDISKFSQKIITSPLTMASYGDVMNVPSYESVSSKFHAK' A
#
# COMPACT_ATOMS: atom_id res chain seq x y z
N MET A 1 15.72 -1.40 -20.28
CA MET A 1 14.62 -0.40 -20.34
C MET A 1 14.10 0.01 -18.94
N ILE A 2 14.70 -0.43 -17.83
CA ILE A 2 14.22 -0.11 -16.47
C ILE A 2 14.57 1.34 -16.08
N ALA A 3 15.79 1.80 -16.37
CA ALA A 3 16.22 3.16 -16.01
C ALA A 3 15.43 4.25 -16.76
N SER A 4 15.07 4.03 -18.03
CA SER A 4 14.26 4.98 -18.81
C SER A 4 12.82 5.06 -18.30
N GLU A 5 12.25 3.92 -17.87
CA GLU A 5 10.92 3.89 -17.27
C GLU A 5 10.89 4.65 -15.93
N ASP A 6 11.88 4.41 -15.06
CA ASP A 6 12.03 5.10 -13.77
C ASP A 6 12.07 6.63 -13.96
N ILE A 7 12.93 7.12 -14.86
CA ILE A 7 13.03 8.55 -15.19
C ILE A 7 11.66 9.09 -15.62
N GLY A 8 11.01 8.42 -16.56
CA GLY A 8 9.72 8.87 -17.09
C GLY A 8 8.62 8.90 -16.03
N ARG A 9 8.50 7.84 -15.22
CA ARG A 9 7.47 7.75 -14.17
C ARG A 9 7.70 8.75 -13.06
N GLN A 10 8.94 8.95 -12.62
CA GLN A 10 9.23 9.94 -11.57
C GLN A 10 8.91 11.36 -12.05
N ILE A 11 9.28 11.72 -13.28
CA ILE A 11 8.92 13.03 -13.86
C ILE A 11 7.40 13.20 -13.95
N LEU A 12 6.67 12.17 -14.39
CA LEU A 12 5.20 12.22 -14.46
C LEU A 12 4.52 12.30 -13.08
N THR A 13 5.09 11.66 -12.07
CA THR A 13 4.49 11.56 -10.72
C THR A 13 4.86 12.75 -9.84
N TYR A 14 6.12 13.21 -9.89
CA TYR A 14 6.69 14.17 -8.98
C TYR A 14 7.14 15.48 -9.67
N GLY A 15 7.13 15.54 -11.00
CA GLY A 15 7.64 16.68 -11.78
C GLY A 15 9.17 16.70 -11.94
N GLU A 16 9.88 15.78 -11.29
CA GLU A 16 11.33 15.69 -11.32
C GLU A 16 11.80 14.24 -11.14
N ARG A 17 13.08 13.98 -11.44
CA ARG A 17 13.72 12.72 -11.08
C ARG A 17 14.38 12.86 -9.72
N LYS A 18 13.82 12.21 -8.70
CA LYS A 18 14.39 12.18 -7.36
C LYS A 18 15.72 11.40 -7.35
N PRO A 19 16.72 11.87 -6.58
CA PRO A 19 18.00 11.17 -6.47
C PRO A 19 17.84 9.84 -5.75
N LEU A 20 18.67 8.85 -6.12
CA LEU A 20 18.63 7.50 -5.55
C LEU A 20 18.86 7.53 -4.03
N GLU A 21 19.76 8.39 -3.59
CA GLU A 21 20.19 8.53 -2.19
C GLU A 21 19.02 8.93 -1.29
N GLN A 22 18.02 9.63 -1.82
CA GLN A 22 16.81 9.95 -1.07
C GLN A 22 16.06 8.68 -0.69
N PHE A 23 15.81 7.78 -1.66
CA PHE A 23 15.10 6.53 -1.41
C PHE A 23 15.85 5.61 -0.44
N LEU A 24 17.18 5.51 -0.58
CA LEU A 24 18.00 4.70 0.33
C LEU A 24 17.91 5.23 1.77
N LYS A 25 18.04 6.54 1.97
CA LYS A 25 17.90 7.16 3.29
C LYS A 25 16.50 7.00 3.87
N GLU A 26 15.46 7.16 3.05
CA GLU A 26 14.08 6.99 3.50
C GLU A 26 13.81 5.56 3.96
N VAL A 27 14.31 4.54 3.25
CA VAL A 27 14.18 3.13 3.63
C VAL A 27 14.95 2.83 4.92
N ASP A 28 16.20 3.29 5.03
CA ASP A 28 17.04 3.07 6.22
C ASP A 28 16.47 3.76 7.48
N ALA A 29 15.72 4.85 7.31
CA ALA A 29 15.13 5.61 8.41
C ALA A 29 13.83 5.00 8.97
N ILE A 30 13.24 3.99 8.30
CA ILE A 30 11.97 3.39 8.73
C ILE A 30 12.13 2.69 10.08
N THR A 31 11.26 3.04 11.04
CA THR A 31 11.23 2.40 12.35
C THR A 31 10.03 1.43 12.50
N LEU A 32 10.08 0.57 13.51
CA LEU A 32 8.94 -0.30 13.87
C LEU A 32 7.67 0.48 14.22
N ASN A 33 7.82 1.67 14.77
CA ASN A 33 6.71 2.56 15.10
C ASN A 33 6.04 3.12 13.83
N ASP A 34 6.83 3.48 12.83
CA ASP A 34 6.31 3.96 11.54
C ASP A 34 5.52 2.87 10.82
N ILE A 35 6.05 1.64 10.81
CA ILE A 35 5.35 0.46 10.28
C ILE A 35 4.03 0.25 11.02
N SER A 36 4.07 0.23 12.35
CA SER A 36 2.86 -0.01 13.16
C SER A 36 1.78 1.05 12.91
N LYS A 37 2.15 2.34 12.89
CA LYS A 37 1.22 3.45 12.61
C LYS A 37 0.67 3.38 11.19
N PHE A 38 1.51 3.09 10.21
CA PHE A 38 1.10 3.00 8.82
C PHE A 38 0.17 1.80 8.58
N SER A 39 0.47 0.64 9.17
CA SER A 39 -0.41 -0.53 9.16
C SER A 39 -1.77 -0.23 9.80
N GLN A 40 -1.80 0.47 10.94
CA GLN A 40 -3.05 0.93 11.55
C GLN A 40 -3.84 1.86 10.62
N LYS A 41 -3.17 2.80 9.94
CA LYS A 41 -3.81 3.69 8.96
C LYS A 41 -4.41 2.93 7.77
N ILE A 42 -3.71 1.92 7.25
CA ILE A 42 -4.21 1.10 6.13
C ILE A 42 -5.40 0.24 6.57
N ILE A 43 -5.25 -0.49 7.69
CA ILE A 43 -6.26 -1.48 8.11
C ILE A 43 -7.57 -0.84 8.58
N THR A 44 -7.54 0.43 8.99
CA THR A 44 -8.72 1.19 9.42
C THR A 44 -9.54 1.76 8.25
N SER A 45 -9.00 1.73 7.02
CA SER A 45 -9.76 2.14 5.84
C SER A 45 -10.83 1.10 5.47
N PRO A 46 -11.94 1.50 4.81
CA PRO A 46 -12.97 0.55 4.39
C PRO A 46 -12.39 -0.59 3.52
N LEU A 47 -12.76 -1.83 3.85
CA LEU A 47 -12.30 -3.01 3.14
C LEU A 47 -12.70 -2.92 1.66
N THR A 48 -11.74 -3.18 0.76
CA THR A 48 -12.02 -3.43 -0.66
C THR A 48 -11.87 -4.93 -0.93
N MET A 49 -12.97 -5.61 -1.23
CA MET A 49 -13.00 -7.06 -1.46
C MET A 49 -13.53 -7.35 -2.87
N ALA A 50 -12.83 -8.20 -3.62
CA ALA A 50 -13.25 -8.70 -4.93
C ALA A 50 -13.14 -10.23 -4.96
N SER A 51 -14.09 -10.89 -5.62
CA SER A 51 -14.10 -12.35 -5.79
C SER A 51 -14.63 -12.70 -7.19
N TYR A 52 -14.13 -13.79 -7.77
CA TYR A 52 -14.46 -14.22 -9.14
C TYR A 52 -14.36 -15.74 -9.29
N GLY A 53 -15.26 -16.35 -10.07
CA GLY A 53 -15.34 -17.80 -10.28
C GLY A 53 -16.47 -18.44 -9.47
N ASP A 54 -16.25 -19.65 -8.95
CA ASP A 54 -17.18 -20.31 -8.03
C ASP A 54 -17.01 -19.77 -6.61
N VAL A 55 -17.81 -18.75 -6.30
CA VAL A 55 -17.70 -17.97 -5.05
C VAL A 55 -18.69 -18.40 -3.98
N MET A 56 -19.33 -19.57 -4.14
CA MET A 56 -20.38 -20.05 -3.22
C MET A 56 -19.88 -20.26 -1.78
N ASN A 57 -18.59 -20.54 -1.60
CA ASN A 57 -17.95 -20.76 -0.30
C ASN A 57 -17.19 -19.53 0.22
N VAL A 58 -17.24 -18.40 -0.48
CA VAL A 58 -16.57 -17.17 -0.07
C VAL A 58 -17.43 -16.50 1.03
N PRO A 59 -16.84 -16.08 2.17
CA PRO A 59 -17.58 -15.41 3.23
C PRO A 59 -18.16 -14.09 2.75
N SER A 60 -19.25 -13.64 3.39
CA SER A 60 -19.83 -12.34 3.08
C SER A 60 -18.82 -11.21 3.36
N TYR A 61 -18.98 -10.12 2.62
CA TYR A 61 -18.16 -8.91 2.79
C TYR A 61 -18.18 -8.43 4.24
N GLU A 62 -19.34 -8.40 4.89
CA GLU A 62 -19.53 -7.93 6.27
C GLU A 62 -18.80 -8.82 7.29
N SER A 63 -18.81 -10.14 7.07
CA SER A 63 -18.09 -11.11 7.92
C SER A 63 -16.58 -10.88 7.88
N VAL A 64 -16.05 -10.46 6.73
CA VAL A 64 -14.62 -10.16 6.57
C VAL A 64 -14.31 -8.75 7.07
N SER A 65 -15.12 -7.75 6.68
CA SER A 65 -14.93 -6.34 7.00
C SER A 65 -14.96 -6.07 8.51
N SER A 66 -15.88 -6.71 9.23
CA SER A 66 -16.01 -6.57 10.70
C SER A 66 -14.75 -6.95 11.49
N LYS A 67 -13.83 -7.75 10.92
CA LYS A 67 -12.57 -8.13 11.58
C LYS A 67 -11.56 -6.98 11.67
N PHE A 68 -11.71 -5.97 10.81
CA PHE A 68 -10.78 -4.84 10.70
C PHE A 68 -11.28 -3.59 11.42
N HIS A 69 -12.55 -3.58 11.81
CA HIS A 69 -13.12 -2.50 12.62
C HIS A 69 -12.72 -2.74 14.07
N ALA A 70 -11.94 -1.82 14.64
CA ALA A 70 -11.74 -1.79 16.08
C ALA A 70 -13.11 -1.61 16.77
N LYS A 71 -13.35 -2.34 17.85
CA LYS A 71 -14.43 -2.00 18.79
C LYS A 71 -14.18 -0.63 19.40
#